data_AF-A0ABD5SXM0-F1
#
_entry.id   AF-A0ABD5SXM0-F1
#
_cell.length_a   1.000
_cell.length_b   1.000
_cell.length_c   1.000
_cell.angle_alpha   90.00
_cell.angle_beta   90.00
_cell.angle_gamma   90.00
#
_symmetry.space_group_name_H-M   'P 1'
#
loop_
_entity.id
_entity.type
_entity.pdbx_description
1 polymer ?
#
loop_
_entity_poly.entity_id
_entity_poly.type
_entity_poly.pdbx_seq_one_letter_code
_entity_poly.pdbx_strand_id
1 'polypeptide(L)' 'MRLEEQSAAVRDAVPVEYAEFVAVVTELGGTTVLMFLLAVLFWCADRRRSALVISYAVAGLALVLSLKAVFALPRPP' A
#
# COMPACT_ATOMS: atom_id res chain seq x y z
N MET A 1 -5.99 20.35 -11.71
CA MET A 1 -6.74 19.35 -10.91
C MET A 1 -6.28 19.43 -9.46
N ARG A 2 -6.99 18.77 -8.52
CA ARG A 2 -6.62 18.78 -7.10
C ARG A 2 -5.31 18.01 -6.89
N LEU A 3 -4.35 18.62 -6.18
CA LEU A 3 -3.04 18.04 -5.81
C LEU A 3 -1.99 17.85 -6.93
N GLU A 4 -2.19 18.41 -8.13
CA GLU A 4 -1.19 18.28 -9.21
C GLU A 4 0.13 18.97 -8.90
N GLU A 5 0.09 20.21 -8.41
CA GLU A 5 1.30 20.97 -8.07
C GLU A 5 2.13 20.28 -6.97
N GLN A 6 1.45 19.73 -5.96
CA GLN A 6 2.09 18.96 -4.89
C GLN A 6 2.68 17.65 -5.43
N SER A 7 1.97 16.96 -6.32
CA SER A 7 2.45 15.73 -6.95
C SER A 7 3.68 15.99 -7.83
N ALA A 8 3.68 17.10 -8.59
CA ALA A 8 4.80 17.52 -9.41
C ALA A 8 6.01 17.87 -8.54
N ALA A 9 5.82 18.66 -7.48
CA ALA A 9 6.91 19.01 -6.56
C ALA A 9 7.59 17.79 -5.93
N VAL A 10 6.82 16.76 -5.56
CA VAL A 10 7.39 15.50 -5.04
C VAL A 10 8.10 14.71 -6.14
N ARG A 11 7.53 14.64 -7.35
CA ARG A 11 8.14 13.96 -8.49
C ARG A 11 9.48 14.60 -8.87
N ASP A 12 9.53 15.92 -8.94
CA ASP A 12 10.71 16.69 -9.32
C ASP A 12 11.80 16.65 -8.24
N ALA A 13 11.43 16.40 -6.99
CA ALA A 13 12.37 16.23 -5.89
C ALA A 13 13.07 14.86 -5.91
N VAL A 14 12.54 13.86 -6.63
CA VAL A 14 13.14 12.52 -6.72
C VAL A 14 13.97 12.43 -8.00
N PRO A 15 15.30 12.24 -7.89
CA PRO A 15 16.13 12.06 -9.08
C PRO A 15 15.71 10.81 -9.86
N VAL A 16 15.77 10.90 -11.19
CA VAL A 16 15.32 9.83 -12.10
C VAL A 16 16.08 8.53 -11.88
N GLU A 17 17.35 8.61 -11.45
CA GLU A 17 18.18 7.44 -11.15
C GLU A 17 17.62 6.59 -9.99
N TYR A 18 16.85 7.20 -9.08
CA TYR A 18 16.23 6.51 -7.95
C TYR A 18 14.80 6.02 -8.25
N ALA A 19 14.24 6.32 -9.43
CA ALA A 19 12.85 5.95 -9.75
C ALA A 19 12.61 4.44 -9.65
N GLU A 20 13.54 3.63 -10.16
CA GLU A 20 13.45 2.17 -10.09
C GLU A 20 13.53 1.66 -8.63
N PHE A 21 14.43 2.23 -7.83
CA PHE A 21 14.54 1.89 -6.42
C PHE A 21 13.24 2.21 -5.65
N VAL A 22 12.66 3.39 -5.88
CA VAL A 22 11.39 3.79 -5.26
C VAL A 22 10.25 2.87 -5.69
N ALA A 23 10.23 2.42 -6.95
CA ALA A 23 9.26 1.46 -7.44
C ALA A 23 9.35 0.12 -6.69
N VAL A 24 10.56 -0.41 -6.52
CA VAL A 24 10.80 -1.66 -5.76
C VAL A 24 10.37 -1.51 -4.30
N VAL A 25 10.71 -0.39 -3.64
CA VAL A 25 10.29 -0.11 -2.26
C VAL A 25 8.76 -0.03 -2.16
N THR A 26 8.11 0.55 -3.17
CA THR A 26 6.64 0.64 -3.21
C THR A 26 6.00 -0.73 -3.37
N GLU A 27 6.61 -1.63 -4.14
CA GLU A 27 6.13 -3.00 -4.31
C GLU A 27 6.16 -3.80 -3.00
N LEU A 28 7.16 -3.55 -2.13
CA LEU A 28 7.22 -4.12 -0.78
C LEU A 28 6.03 -3.70 0.10
N GLY A 29 5.48 -2.50 -0.12
CA GLY A 29 4.25 -2.03 0.54
C GLY A 29 2.96 -2.60 -0.06
N GLY A 30 3.06 -3.42 -1.10
CA GLY A 30 1.93 -4.02 -1.78
C GLY A 30 1.16 -5.01 -0.91
N THR A 31 -0.15 -5.16 -1.20
CA THR A 31 -1.02 -6.10 -0.50
C THR A 31 -0.53 -7.54 -0.63
N THR A 32 0.07 -7.91 -1.78
CA THR A 32 0.63 -9.25 -2.00
C THR A 32 1.73 -9.58 -1.00
N VAL A 33 2.69 -8.66 -0.82
CA VAL A 33 3.81 -8.84 0.13
C VAL A 33 3.29 -8.91 1.55
N LEU A 34 2.37 -8.00 1.92
CA LEU A 34 1.75 -8.00 3.25
C LEU A 34 1.03 -9.33 3.55
N MET A 35 0.21 -9.82 2.61
CA MET A 35 -0.55 -11.06 2.80
C MET A 35 0.37 -12.28 2.86
N PHE A 36 1.44 -12.31 2.07
CA PHE A 36 2.46 -13.35 2.14
C PHE A 36 3.16 -13.37 3.50
N LEU A 37 3.61 -12.22 4.00
CA LEU A 37 4.22 -12.11 5.33
C LEU A 37 3.28 -12.55 6.45
N LEU A 38 2.01 -12.14 6.39
CA LEU A 38 1.01 -12.56 7.37
C LEU A 38 0.72 -14.06 7.31
N ALA A 39 0.73 -14.68 6.11
CA ALA A 39 0.59 -16.12 5.96
C ALA A 39 1.77 -16.88 6.58
N VAL A 40 3.00 -16.40 6.35
CA VAL A 40 4.21 -16.96 6.97
C VAL A 40 4.15 -16.82 8.49
N LEU A 41 3.80 -15.64 9.02
CA LEU A 41 3.67 -15.41 10.46
C LEU A 41 2.58 -16.28 11.10
N PHE A 42 1.44 -16.45 10.42
CA PHE A 42 0.38 -17.34 10.88
C PHE A 42 0.87 -18.78 11.04
N TRP A 43 1.74 -19.25 10.15
CA TRP A 43 2.24 -20.62 10.19
C TRP A 43 3.43 -20.82 11.13
N CYS A 44 4.34 -19.84 11.19
CA CYS A 44 5.62 -19.95 11.90
C CYS A 44 5.62 -19.35 13.32
N ALA A 45 4.63 -18.53 13.67
CA ALA A 45 4.55 -17.86 14.97
C ALA A 45 3.22 -18.19 15.69
N ASP A 46 2.63 -17.21 16.37
CA ASP A 46 1.37 -17.38 17.11
C ASP A 46 0.17 -17.24 16.16
N ARG A 47 -0.56 -18.35 15.98
CA ARG A 47 -1.77 -18.41 15.13
C ARG A 47 -2.88 -17.47 15.59
N ARG A 48 -3.14 -17.35 16.90
CA ARG A 48 -4.22 -16.51 17.43
C ARG A 48 -3.92 -15.04 17.21
N ARG A 49 -2.70 -14.61 17.54
CA ARG A 49 -2.28 -13.21 17.35
C ARG A 49 -2.22 -12.87 15.86
N SER A 50 -1.67 -13.75 15.03
CA SER A 50 -1.58 -13.53 13.58
C SER A 50 -2.96 -13.48 12.93
N ALA A 51 -3.91 -14.34 13.35
CA ALA A 51 -5.28 -14.31 12.86
C ALA A 51 -5.96 -12.95 13.11
N LEU A 52 -5.77 -12.37 14.31
CA LEU A 52 -6.30 -11.03 14.62
C LEU A 52 -5.70 -9.95 13.71
N VAL A 53 -4.38 -9.98 13.48
CA VAL A 53 -3.71 -9.02 12.58
C VAL A 53 -4.21 -9.19 11.13
N ILE A 54 -4.40 -10.42 10.67
CA ILE A 54 -4.99 -10.72 9.36
C ILE A 54 -6.41 -10.13 9.28
N SER A 55 -7.24 -10.29 10.31
CA SER A 55 -8.58 -9.69 10.34
C SER A 55 -8.54 -8.17 10.21
N TYR A 56 -7.62 -7.50 10.91
CA TYR A 56 -7.44 -6.05 10.75
C TYR A 56 -6.95 -5.64 9.36
N ALA A 57 -6.01 -6.41 8.77
CA ALA A 57 -5.53 -6.15 7.43
C ALA A 57 -6.66 -6.26 6.39
N VAL A 58 -7.51 -7.29 6.50
CA VAL A 58 -8.68 -7.48 5.64
C VAL A 58 -9.70 -6.35 5.82
N ALA A 59 -10.01 -5.99 7.07
CA ALA A 59 -10.95 -4.90 7.36
C ALA A 59 -10.44 -3.55 6.83
N GLY A 60 -9.16 -3.26 7.02
CA GLY A 60 -8.50 -2.06 6.48
C GLY A 60 -8.52 -2.03 4.94
N LEU A 61 -8.25 -3.17 4.29
CA LEU A 61 -8.32 -3.27 2.83
C LEU A 61 -9.74 -3.01 2.31
N ALA A 62 -10.74 -3.63 2.93
CA ALA A 62 -12.15 -3.43 2.58
C ALA A 62 -12.55 -1.96 2.72
N LEU A 63 -12.15 -1.30 3.82
CA LEU A 63 -12.39 0.13 4.01
C LEU A 63 -11.72 0.98 2.93
N VAL A 64 -10.43 0.76 2.65
CA VAL A 64 -9.70 1.53 1.63
C VAL A 64 -10.31 1.35 0.24
N LEU A 65 -10.70 0.13 -0.14
CA LEU A 65 -11.35 -0.13 -1.42
C LEU A 65 -12.73 0.53 -1.50
N SER A 66 -13.49 0.50 -0.41
CA SER A 66 -14.79 1.17 -0.33
C SER A 66 -14.65 2.68 -0.48
N LEU A 67 -13.69 3.29 0.20
CA LEU A 67 -13.39 4.72 0.07
C LEU A 67 -12.94 5.06 -1.36
N LYS A 68 -12.07 4.24 -1.97
CA LYS A 68 -11.67 4.43 -3.37
C LYS A 68 -12.86 4.38 -4.32
N ALA A 69 -13.78 3.45 -4.11
CA ALA A 69 -14.99 3.31 -4.93
C ALA A 69 -15.95 4.50 -4.75
N VAL A 70 -16.16 4.96 -3.51
CA VAL A 70 -17.06 6.07 -3.19
C VAL A 70 -16.51 7.41 -3.70
N PHE A 71 -15.22 7.68 -3.51
CA PHE A 71 -14.64 8.96 -3.88
C PHE A 71 -14.22 9.04 -5.36
N ALA A 72 -13.89 7.91 -5.99
CA ALA A 72 -13.56 7.80 -7.41
C ALA A 72 -12.61 8.88 -7.94
N LEU A 73 -11.65 9.33 -7.10
CA LEU A 73 -10.77 10.44 -7.44
C LEU A 73 -9.80 10.04 -8.54
N PRO A 74 -9.60 10.90 -9.56
CA PRO A 74 -8.61 10.65 -10.60
C PRO A 74 -7.20 10.66 -10.01
N ARG A 75 -6.33 9.83 -10.57
CA ARG A 75 -4.90 9.88 -10.22
C ARG A 75 -4.26 11.13 -10.84
N PRO A 76 -3.31 11.78 -10.16
CA PRO A 76 -2.46 12.79 -10.79
C PRO A 76 -1.73 12.19 -12.00
N PRO A 77 -1.54 12.96 -13.09
CA PRO A 77 -0.69 12.58 -14.22
C PRO A 77 0.78 12.51 -13.79
#